data_AF-A0A836VKF5-F1
#
_entry.id   AF-A0A836VKF5-F1
#
_cell.length_a   1.000
_cell.length_b   1.000
_cell.length_c   1.000
_cell.angle_alpha   90.00
_cell.angle_beta   90.00
_cell.angle_gamma   90.00
#
_symmetry.space_group_name_H-M   'P 1'
#
loop_
_entity.id
_entity.type
_entity.pdbx_description
1 polymer ?
#
loop_
_entity_poly.entity_id
_entity_poly.type
_entity_poly.pdbx_seq_one_letter_code
_entity_poly.pdbx_strand_id
1 'polypeptide(L)'
;MSTLAKLPLTLREADYELPVVADIRKEWDWVKTGITEILTDQPQLTYRLEDVYAECVSGNATLFILEKNFAVTTIYLDKFTDDKVFLVWLAWGKNMQNAHRLVTFFEQVARDCGCVYLEGKTSIDRLGEYYSENGWELETRVFRRNLGLRYTGEK
;
A
#
# COMPACT_ATOMS: atom_id res chain seq x y z
N MET A 1 -3.47 27.54 -33.43
CA MET A 1 -4.85 27.21 -33.01
C MET A 1 -4.89 25.71 -32.75
N SER A 2 -5.10 25.36 -31.48
CA SER A 2 -5.17 23.99 -30.96
C SER A 2 -6.50 23.35 -31.36
N THR A 3 -6.45 22.15 -31.91
CA THR A 3 -7.61 21.27 -32.02
C THR A 3 -7.30 19.99 -31.27
N LEU A 4 -7.39 20.06 -29.94
CA LEU A 4 -7.62 18.88 -29.10
C LEU A 4 -9.02 18.36 -29.41
N ALA A 5 -9.09 17.42 -30.36
CA ALA A 5 -10.28 16.61 -30.56
C ALA A 5 -10.46 15.75 -29.31
N LYS A 6 -11.54 16.06 -28.57
CA LYS A 6 -12.06 15.33 -27.42
C LYS A 6 -12.02 13.82 -27.69
N LEU A 7 -11.26 13.07 -26.88
CA LEU A 7 -11.48 11.63 -26.77
C LEU A 7 -12.91 11.43 -26.24
N PRO A 8 -13.70 10.51 -26.83
CA PRO A 8 -15.02 10.19 -26.30
C PRO A 8 -14.87 9.42 -24.97
N LEU A 9 -15.25 10.09 -23.88
CA LEU A 9 -15.57 9.49 -22.59
C LEU A 9 -16.84 8.64 -22.76
N THR A 10 -16.68 7.43 -23.30
CA THR A 10 -17.70 6.37 -23.19
C THR A 10 -16.99 5.03 -23.03
N LEU A 11 -16.27 4.88 -21.91
CA LEU A 11 -16.23 3.56 -21.29
C LEU A 11 -17.58 3.40 -20.61
N ARG A 12 -18.38 2.44 -21.07
CA ARG A 12 -19.47 1.89 -20.27
C ARG A 12 -18.83 1.44 -18.96
N GLU A 13 -18.96 2.23 -17.91
CA GLU A 13 -18.62 1.83 -16.55
C GLU A 13 -19.53 0.65 -16.23
N ALA A 14 -19.02 -0.56 -16.36
CA ALA A 14 -19.60 -1.66 -15.60
C ALA A 14 -19.44 -1.27 -14.13
N ASP A 15 -20.51 -1.40 -13.34
CA ASP A 15 -20.57 -1.12 -11.91
C ASP A 15 -19.53 -1.98 -11.17
N TYR A 16 -18.28 -1.51 -11.13
CA TYR A 16 -17.21 -2.15 -10.39
C TYR A 16 -17.07 -1.45 -9.04
N GLU A 17 -17.13 -2.24 -7.97
CA GLU A 17 -16.91 -1.73 -6.62
C GLU A 17 -15.46 -1.21 -6.47
N LEU A 18 -15.33 0.01 -5.97
CA LEU A 18 -14.05 0.62 -5.61
C LEU A 18 -13.76 0.37 -4.13
N PRO A 19 -12.48 0.38 -3.71
CA PRO A 19 -12.15 0.28 -2.30
C PRO A 19 -12.78 1.43 -1.49
N VAL A 20 -13.28 1.10 -0.31
CA VAL A 20 -13.88 2.08 0.62
C VAL A 20 -13.07 2.14 1.90
N VAL A 21 -13.00 3.33 2.51
CA VAL A 21 -12.41 3.49 3.84
C VAL A 21 -13.26 2.74 4.86
N ALA A 22 -12.61 1.95 5.71
CA ALA A 22 -13.27 1.13 6.72
C ALA A 22 -12.69 1.35 8.13
N ASP A 23 -13.51 1.05 9.13
CA ASP A 23 -13.13 1.11 10.54
C ASP A 23 -12.42 -0.20 10.93
N ILE A 24 -11.12 -0.13 11.19
CA ILE A 24 -10.31 -1.28 11.60
C ILE A 24 -10.89 -2.01 12.80
N ARG A 25 -11.62 -1.34 13.71
CA ARG A 25 -12.22 -1.98 14.88
C ARG A 25 -13.34 -2.94 14.51
N LYS A 26 -14.07 -2.65 13.43
CA LYS A 26 -15.16 -3.49 12.92
C LYS A 26 -14.65 -4.61 12.04
N GLU A 27 -13.55 -4.37 11.32
CA GLU A 27 -12.96 -5.32 10.36
C GLU A 27 -11.85 -6.19 10.98
N TRP A 28 -11.52 -5.99 12.27
CA TRP A 28 -10.30 -6.53 12.87
C TRP A 28 -10.15 -8.04 12.76
N ASP A 29 -11.22 -8.80 13.00
CA ASP A 29 -11.15 -10.26 13.09
C ASP A 29 -10.61 -10.90 11.80
N TRP A 30 -11.02 -10.39 10.64
CA TRP A 30 -10.57 -10.92 9.35
C TRP A 30 -9.32 -10.20 8.82
N VAL A 31 -9.19 -8.90 9.06
CA VAL A 31 -7.97 -8.14 8.67
C VAL A 31 -6.75 -8.70 9.40
N LYS A 32 -6.88 -9.03 10.70
CA LYS A 32 -5.81 -9.68 11.48
C LYS A 32 -5.32 -10.96 10.83
N THR A 33 -6.20 -11.78 10.25
CA THR A 33 -5.81 -13.00 9.54
C THR A 33 -4.91 -12.66 8.35
N GLY A 34 -5.30 -11.70 7.50
CA GLY A 34 -4.48 -11.32 6.35
C GLY A 34 -3.14 -10.69 6.74
N ILE A 35 -3.09 -9.88 7.80
CA ILE A 35 -1.81 -9.36 8.33
C ILE A 35 -0.93 -10.51 8.84
N THR A 36 -1.52 -11.49 9.52
CA THR A 36 -0.80 -12.67 10.01
C THR A 36 -0.21 -13.47 8.84
N GLU A 37 -0.95 -13.64 7.75
CA GLU A 37 -0.45 -14.28 6.53
C GLU A 37 0.72 -13.50 5.92
N ILE A 38 0.61 -12.17 5.77
CA ILE A 38 1.71 -11.31 5.29
C ILE A 38 2.97 -11.50 6.15
N LEU A 39 2.86 -11.46 7.47
CA LEU A 39 4.00 -11.60 8.38
C LEU A 39 4.60 -13.00 8.35
N THR A 40 3.78 -14.02 8.07
CA THR A 40 4.25 -15.40 7.91
C THR A 40 5.05 -15.56 6.62
N ASP A 41 4.55 -14.98 5.52
CA ASP A 41 5.17 -15.05 4.20
C ASP A 41 6.41 -14.15 4.08
N GLN A 42 6.46 -13.07 4.85
CA GLN A 42 7.52 -12.07 4.85
C GLN A 42 8.12 -11.89 6.25
N PRO A 43 8.85 -12.90 6.77
CA PRO A 43 9.35 -12.91 8.15
C PRO A 43 10.42 -11.84 8.44
N GLN A 44 10.91 -11.13 7.41
CA GLN A 44 11.79 -9.98 7.57
C GLN A 44 11.09 -8.71 8.08
N LEU A 45 9.76 -8.65 7.99
CA LEU A 45 8.96 -7.54 8.51
C LEU A 45 8.95 -7.58 10.04
N THR A 46 9.10 -6.42 10.67
CA THR A 46 9.41 -6.33 12.11
C THR A 46 8.28 -5.78 12.97
N TYR A 47 7.23 -5.25 12.35
CA TYR A 47 6.06 -4.76 13.07
C TYR A 47 5.16 -5.93 13.49
N ARG A 48 4.36 -5.72 14.53
CA ARG A 48 3.32 -6.64 15.00
C ARG A 48 1.99 -6.27 14.37
N LEU A 49 1.05 -7.21 14.38
CA LEU A 49 -0.32 -6.95 13.94
C LEU A 49 -0.99 -5.85 14.78
N GLU A 50 -0.67 -5.75 16.07
CA GLU A 50 -1.17 -4.70 16.96
C GLU A 50 -0.63 -3.31 16.61
N ASP A 51 0.59 -3.21 16.04
CA ASP A 51 1.14 -1.93 15.60
C ASP A 51 0.31 -1.38 14.44
N VAL A 52 -0.05 -2.24 13.47
CA VAL A 52 -0.94 -1.88 12.35
C VAL A 52 -2.30 -1.41 12.86
N TYR A 53 -2.88 -2.16 13.81
CA TYR A 53 -4.15 -1.79 14.43
C TYR A 53 -4.05 -0.42 15.12
N ALA A 54 -2.99 -0.18 15.90
CA ALA A 54 -2.79 1.06 16.63
C ALA A 54 -2.62 2.27 15.71
N GLU A 55 -1.88 2.14 14.61
CA GLU A 55 -1.72 3.20 13.62
C GLU A 55 -3.07 3.54 12.94
N CYS A 56 -3.87 2.53 12.61
CA CYS A 56 -5.22 2.74 12.06
C CYS A 56 -6.15 3.43 13.08
N VAL A 57 -6.17 2.97 14.32
CA VAL A 57 -6.99 3.57 15.39
C VAL A 57 -6.58 5.00 15.71
N SER A 58 -5.28 5.31 15.60
CA SER A 58 -4.73 6.64 15.86
C SER A 58 -4.88 7.61 14.68
N GLY A 59 -5.35 7.12 13.52
CA GLY A 59 -5.54 7.92 12.31
C GLY A 59 -4.25 8.16 11.51
N ASN A 60 -3.15 7.51 11.87
CA ASN A 60 -1.87 7.58 11.14
C ASN A 60 -1.86 6.65 9.91
N ALA A 61 -2.70 5.62 9.93
CA ALA A 61 -2.93 4.72 8.82
C ALA A 61 -4.41 4.66 8.45
N THR A 62 -4.71 4.41 7.18
CA THR A 62 -6.07 4.24 6.66
C THR A 62 -6.26 2.84 6.11
N LEU A 63 -7.29 2.14 6.61
CA LEU A 63 -7.76 0.87 6.07
C LEU A 63 -8.72 1.12 4.91
N PHE A 64 -8.44 0.50 3.77
CA PHE A 64 -9.34 0.37 2.64
C PHE A 64 -9.75 -1.09 2.47
N ILE A 65 -11.03 -1.35 2.21
CA ILE A 65 -11.55 -2.69 1.95
C ILE A 65 -12.26 -2.75 0.60
N LEU A 66 -12.16 -3.90 -0.07
CA LEU A 66 -12.92 -4.24 -1.27
C LEU A 66 -13.22 -5.74 -1.26
N GLU A 67 -14.49 -6.10 -1.10
CA GLU A 67 -14.94 -7.48 -0.87
C GLU A 67 -14.18 -8.16 0.28
N LYS A 68 -13.31 -9.14 -0.03
CA LYS A 68 -12.43 -9.85 0.92
C LYS A 68 -10.97 -9.47 0.75
N ASN A 69 -10.68 -8.28 0.24
CA ASN A 69 -9.34 -7.75 0.10
C ASN A 69 -9.23 -6.47 0.94
N PHE A 70 -8.04 -6.18 1.43
CA PHE A 70 -7.77 -4.91 2.10
C PHE A 70 -6.43 -4.34 1.71
N ALA A 71 -6.31 -3.03 1.90
CA ALA A 71 -5.03 -2.34 1.95
C ALA A 71 -4.96 -1.46 3.19
N VAL A 72 -3.79 -1.39 3.81
CA VAL A 72 -3.48 -0.39 4.83
C VAL A 72 -2.50 0.59 4.21
N THR A 73 -2.82 1.88 4.30
CA THR A 73 -2.03 2.95 3.70
C THR A 73 -1.59 3.94 4.76
N THR A 74 -0.45 4.59 4.54
CA THR A 74 0.04 5.70 5.35
C THR A 74 0.51 6.82 4.45
N ILE A 75 0.59 8.03 5.01
CA ILE A 75 1.22 9.16 4.33
C ILE A 75 2.39 9.62 5.19
N TYR A 76 3.54 9.85 4.57
CA TYR A 76 4.71 10.39 5.24
C TYR A 76 5.36 11.48 4.40
N LEU A 77 6.20 12.32 5.02
CA LEU A 77 7.04 13.28 4.31
C LEU A 77 8.44 12.69 4.18
N ASP A 78 9.01 12.74 2.97
CA ASP A 78 10.44 12.50 2.81
C ASP A 78 11.20 13.54 3.63
N LYS A 79 12.17 13.08 4.43
CA LYS A 79 12.88 13.93 5.40
C LYS A 79 13.85 14.93 4.78
N PHE A 80 14.14 14.83 3.50
CA PHE A 80 15.13 15.66 2.81
C PHE A 80 14.52 16.54 1.72
N THR A 81 13.46 16.07 1.06
CA THR A 81 12.76 16.84 0.02
C THR A 81 11.44 17.44 0.50
N ASP A 82 10.93 17.02 1.66
CA ASP A 82 9.56 17.28 2.13
C ASP A 82 8.48 16.78 1.15
N ASP A 83 8.83 15.93 0.20
CA ASP A 83 7.86 15.34 -0.71
C ASP A 83 6.90 14.46 0.09
N LYS A 84 5.60 14.70 -0.13
CA LYS A 84 4.55 13.92 0.50
C LYS A 84 4.36 12.61 -0.24
N VAL A 85 4.55 11.49 0.45
CA VAL A 85 4.50 10.14 -0.13
C VAL A 85 3.30 9.39 0.41
N PHE A 86 2.50 8.83 -0.50
CA PHE A 86 1.43 7.89 -0.17
C PHE A 86 1.96 6.46 -0.24
N LEU A 87 2.10 5.81 0.92
CA LEU A 87 2.57 4.44 1.01
C LEU A 87 1.40 3.46 1.12
N VAL A 88 1.31 2.53 0.18
CA VAL A 88 0.52 1.30 0.38
C VAL A 88 1.36 0.38 1.28
N TRP A 89 1.17 0.54 2.60
CA TRP A 89 1.95 -0.16 3.61
C TRP A 89 1.70 -1.66 3.55
N LEU A 90 0.44 -2.07 3.46
CA LEU A 90 0.01 -3.46 3.34
C LEU A 90 -1.04 -3.59 2.25
N ALA A 91 -0.95 -4.66 1.47
CA ALA A 91 -2.01 -5.09 0.57
C ALA A 91 -2.18 -6.60 0.73
N TRP A 92 -3.41 -7.03 0.99
CA TRP A 92 -3.75 -8.44 1.12
C TRP A 92 -5.01 -8.75 0.34
N GLY A 93 -4.99 -9.89 -0.36
CA GLY A 93 -6.11 -10.34 -1.16
C GLY A 93 -5.78 -11.64 -1.88
N LYS A 94 -6.77 -12.52 -2.02
CA LYS A 94 -6.59 -13.82 -2.67
C LYS A 94 -6.65 -13.75 -4.20
N ASN A 95 -7.11 -12.63 -4.75
CA ASN A 95 -7.24 -12.45 -6.19
C ASN A 95 -6.76 -11.06 -6.66
N MET A 96 -5.50 -10.97 -7.09
CA MET A 96 -4.91 -9.74 -7.61
C MET A 96 -5.15 -9.53 -9.12
N GLN A 97 -6.08 -10.27 -9.75
CA GLN A 97 -6.40 -10.10 -11.19
C GLN A 97 -6.79 -8.64 -11.55
N ASN A 98 -7.24 -7.85 -10.58
CA ASN A 98 -7.59 -6.44 -10.73
C ASN A 98 -6.57 -5.46 -10.12
N ALA A 99 -5.32 -5.89 -9.87
CA ALA A 99 -4.28 -5.07 -9.24
C ALA A 99 -4.10 -3.70 -9.94
N HIS A 100 -4.12 -3.67 -11.26
CA HIS A 100 -4.01 -2.42 -12.04
C HIS A 100 -5.09 -1.38 -11.68
N ARG A 101 -6.33 -1.82 -11.41
CA ARG A 101 -7.43 -0.91 -11.04
C ARG A 101 -7.25 -0.37 -9.63
N LEU A 102 -6.80 -1.23 -8.71
CA LEU A 102 -6.49 -0.82 -7.34
C LEU A 102 -5.36 0.22 -7.34
N VAL A 103 -4.35 0.04 -8.19
CA VAL A 103 -3.28 1.03 -8.38
C VAL A 103 -3.86 2.37 -8.86
N THR A 104 -4.67 2.39 -9.93
CA THR A 104 -5.30 3.64 -10.40
C THR A 104 -6.16 4.33 -9.33
N PHE A 105 -6.89 3.56 -8.52
CA PHE A 105 -7.63 4.10 -7.37
C PHE A 105 -6.69 4.77 -6.37
N PHE A 106 -5.62 4.09 -5.94
CA PHE A 106 -4.68 4.64 -4.96
C PHE A 106 -3.87 5.81 -5.52
N GLU A 107 -3.57 5.85 -6.82
CA GLU A 107 -3.00 7.01 -7.48
C GLU A 107 -3.89 8.24 -7.35
N GLN A 108 -5.21 8.08 -7.56
CA GLN A 108 -6.15 9.19 -7.40
C GLN A 108 -6.21 9.65 -5.94
N VAL A 109 -6.30 8.72 -4.98
CA VAL A 109 -6.29 9.05 -3.55
C VAL A 109 -5.00 9.79 -3.16
N ALA A 110 -3.85 9.33 -3.66
CA ALA A 110 -2.56 9.98 -3.42
C ALA A 110 -2.54 11.42 -3.96
N ARG A 111 -3.04 11.64 -5.20
CA ARG A 111 -3.15 12.96 -5.81
C ARG A 111 -4.08 13.89 -5.03
N ASP A 112 -5.24 13.39 -4.62
CA ASP A 112 -6.21 14.16 -3.82
C ASP A 112 -5.64 14.55 -2.45
N CYS A 113 -4.75 13.72 -1.90
CA CYS A 113 -4.02 14.02 -0.68
C CYS A 113 -2.82 14.97 -0.89
N GLY A 114 -2.53 15.39 -2.12
CA GLY A 114 -1.38 16.22 -2.46
C GLY A 114 -0.05 15.50 -2.37
N CYS A 115 -0.05 14.17 -2.56
CA CYS A 115 1.18 13.37 -2.56
C CYS A 115 1.88 13.48 -3.93
N VAL A 116 3.22 13.52 -3.89
CA VAL A 116 4.10 13.54 -5.07
C VAL A 116 4.33 12.12 -5.57
N TYR A 117 4.46 11.16 -4.65
CA TYR A 117 4.74 9.76 -4.97
C TYR A 117 3.69 8.82 -4.39
N LEU A 118 3.39 7.78 -5.16
CA LEU A 118 2.74 6.55 -4.69
C LEU A 118 3.84 5.50 -4.50
N GLU A 119 3.90 4.90 -3.32
CA GLU A 119 4.96 3.97 -2.93
C GLU A 119 4.39 2.61 -2.50
N GLY A 120 5.12 1.55 -2.83
CA GLY A 120 4.85 0.18 -2.44
C GLY A 120 6.18 -0.52 -2.17
N LYS A 121 6.22 -1.34 -1.11
CA LYS A 121 7.42 -2.09 -0.71
C LYS A 121 7.13 -3.57 -0.78
N THR A 122 8.00 -4.33 -1.41
CA THR A 122 7.85 -5.77 -1.56
C THR A 122 9.20 -6.47 -1.59
N SER A 123 9.28 -7.64 -0.94
CA SER A 123 10.37 -8.60 -1.16
C SER A 123 9.98 -9.71 -2.14
N ILE A 124 8.77 -9.65 -2.70
CA ILE A 124 8.22 -10.66 -3.61
C ILE A 124 8.62 -10.25 -5.03
N ASP A 125 9.54 -11.01 -5.64
CA ASP A 125 10.12 -10.70 -6.95
C ASP A 125 9.06 -10.46 -8.03
N ARG A 126 8.06 -11.34 -8.13
CA ARG A 126 6.96 -11.22 -9.11
C ARG A 126 6.19 -9.89 -8.97
N LEU A 127 6.02 -9.39 -7.75
CA LEU A 127 5.35 -8.11 -7.54
C LEU A 127 6.27 -6.94 -7.93
N GLY A 128 7.58 -7.07 -7.70
CA GLY A 128 8.58 -6.11 -8.17
C GLY A 128 8.70 -6.06 -9.71
N GLU A 129 8.60 -7.21 -10.38
CA GLU A 129 8.50 -7.31 -11.84
C GLU A 129 7.26 -6.58 -12.35
N TYR A 130 6.10 -6.86 -11.75
CA TYR A 130 4.86 -6.15 -12.07
C TYR A 130 5.02 -4.63 -11.93
N TYR A 131 5.57 -4.13 -10.82
CA TYR A 131 5.82 -2.70 -10.66
C TYR A 131 6.71 -2.13 -11.76
N SER A 132 7.83 -2.81 -12.06
CA SER A 132 8.78 -2.38 -13.09
C SER A 132 8.16 -2.32 -14.49
N GLU A 133 7.23 -3.22 -14.79
CA GLU A 133 6.49 -3.24 -16.07
C GLU A 133 5.37 -2.19 -16.14
N ASN A 134 4.95 -1.63 -15.01
CA ASN A 134 3.76 -0.78 -14.90
C ASN A 134 4.07 0.65 -14.43
N GLY A 135 5.25 1.18 -14.79
CA GLY A 135 5.58 2.60 -14.62
C GLY A 135 6.09 2.98 -13.23
N TRP A 136 6.41 2.01 -12.38
CA TRP A 136 7.07 2.26 -11.11
C TRP A 136 8.59 2.21 -11.29
N GLU A 137 9.29 3.06 -10.55
CA GLU A 137 10.75 3.05 -10.51
C GLU A 137 11.23 2.28 -9.27
N LEU A 138 12.19 1.36 -9.47
CA LEU A 138 12.83 0.68 -8.35
C LEU A 138 13.80 1.64 -7.65
N GLU A 139 13.38 2.19 -6.52
CA GLU A 139 14.18 3.18 -5.80
C GLU A 139 15.31 2.56 -4.97
N THR A 140 15.06 1.46 -4.26
CA THR A 140 16.06 0.86 -3.35
C THR A 140 15.92 -0.66 -3.25
N ARG A 141 17.08 -1.33 -3.13
CA ARG A 141 17.17 -2.73 -2.68
C ARG A 141 17.82 -2.77 -1.30
N VAL A 142 17.18 -3.45 -0.36
CA VAL A 142 17.68 -3.55 1.02
C VAL A 142 18.44 -4.87 1.20
N PHE A 143 19.72 -4.77 1.54
CA PHE A 143 20.56 -5.92 1.90
C PHE A 143 20.86 -5.91 3.39
N ARG A 144 20.70 -7.05 4.08
CA ARG A 144 20.97 -7.18 5.51
C ARG A 144 21.89 -8.36 5.78
N ARG A 145 22.86 -8.17 6.67
CA ARG A 145 23.71 -9.25 7.21
C ARG A 145 23.50 -9.35 8.71
N ASN A 146 23.13 -10.52 9.20
CA ASN A 146 23.04 -10.78 10.64
C ASN A 146 24.45 -10.91 11.23
N LEU A 147 24.78 -10.08 12.22
CA LEU A 147 26.09 -10.09 12.89
C LEU A 147 26.12 -10.95 14.17
N GLY A 148 25.02 -11.64 14.50
CA GLY A 148 24.91 -12.46 15.70
C GLY A 148 24.79 -11.67 17.01
N LEU A 149 24.63 -10.35 16.94
CA LEU A 149 24.49 -9.47 18.10
C LEU A 149 23.02 -9.12 18.34
N ARG A 150 22.65 -8.97 19.62
CA ARG A 150 21.39 -8.33 20.02
C ARG A 150 21.73 -7.01 20.70
N TYR A 151 21.00 -5.96 20.37
CA TYR A 151 21.10 -4.69 21.08
C TYR A 151 20.64 -4.92 22.54
N THR A 152 21.54 -4.67 23.49
CA THR A 152 21.28 -4.88 24.93
C THR A 152 20.84 -3.62 25.66
N GLY A 153 20.82 -2.47 24.96
CA GLY A 153 20.31 -1.19 25.46
C GLY A 153 20.74 -0.83 26.88
N GLU A 154 21.87 -0.16 27.04
CA GLU A 154 22.01 0.76 28.18
C GLU A 154 21.16 2.00 27.86
N LYS A 155 20.19 2.29 28.73
CA LYS A 155 19.42 3.53 28.71
C LYS A 155 20.29 4.70 29.14
#